data_AF-A0A8I2K4X6-F1
#
_entry.id   AF-A0A8I2K4X6-F1
#
_cell.length_a   1.000
_cell.length_b   1.000
_cell.length_c   1.000
_cell.angle_alpha   90.00
_cell.angle_beta   90.00
_cell.angle_gamma   90.00
#
_symmetry.space_group_name_H-M   'P 1'
#
loop_
_entity.id
_entity.type
_entity.pdbx_description
1 polymer ?
#
loop_
_entity_poly.entity_id
_entity_poly.type
_entity_poly.pdbx_seq_one_letter_code
_entity_poly.pdbx_strand_id
1 'polypeptide(L)'
;MKMKMKKMTQITVLICLVFLLVPIYTFTCTSFALNHKGYLIFGTNYDNSFAPGMIYVNKKNVQKSGWEPGTTGKTATWVSKYGSVTFSCVGYQLAWAGMNEAGLVISTMALAETRNPVPDERPSLVSPLWMQYILDTCGTVEEVIESNRRIRISDTRDHYLVCDRRGNCAAIEFLNGKMVFHTKKTLPVKALANRLYSTCADHWKQKAPLPSNPYDSRSRFVRVANMMASYKAKKNKYAIDYAFKILKDVYPRNEELTRWSIVFDTRNFKIYYRSYNNKKIRRIDFRTFDFNCFTPVKILEVHNDLSGDVTHSFIDYSHDLNLDLLVKSVKNFRPDYPQEKLMPLLQMIENFPCQSKSAIK
;
A
#
# COMPACT_ATOMS: atom_id res chain seq x y z
N MET A 1 -21.35 -30.12 5.83
CA MET A 1 -21.04 -28.74 6.31
C MET A 1 -19.79 -28.67 7.19
N LYS A 2 -19.67 -29.48 8.27
CA LYS A 2 -18.50 -29.52 9.18
C LYS A 2 -17.13 -29.78 8.50
N MET A 3 -17.11 -30.54 7.41
CA MET A 3 -15.88 -30.90 6.69
C MET A 3 -15.33 -29.78 5.79
N LYS A 4 -16.20 -28.93 5.24
CA LYS A 4 -15.82 -27.71 4.49
C LYS A 4 -15.25 -26.64 5.43
N MET A 5 -15.84 -26.49 6.62
CA MET A 5 -15.32 -25.60 7.67
C MET A 5 -13.92 -26.02 8.12
N LYS A 6 -13.68 -27.31 8.43
CA LYS A 6 -12.35 -27.80 8.83
C LYS A 6 -11.24 -27.51 7.81
N LYS A 7 -11.51 -27.66 6.50
CA LYS A 7 -10.55 -27.34 5.44
C LYS A 7 -10.26 -25.83 5.34
N MET A 8 -11.27 -24.97 5.54
CA MET A 8 -11.07 -23.51 5.59
C MET A 8 -10.32 -23.07 6.85
N THR A 9 -10.62 -23.63 8.03
CA THR A 9 -9.92 -23.29 9.28
C THR A 9 -8.43 -23.68 9.21
N GLN A 10 -8.09 -24.76 8.52
CA GLN A 10 -6.69 -25.14 8.26
C GLN A 10 -5.97 -24.19 7.29
N ILE A 11 -6.68 -23.51 6.39
CA ILE A 11 -6.11 -22.46 5.51
C ILE A 11 -5.89 -21.16 6.29
N THR A 12 -6.83 -20.77 7.16
CA THR A 12 -6.77 -19.55 7.98
C THR A 12 -5.65 -19.59 9.04
N VAL A 13 -5.45 -20.74 9.70
CA VAL A 13 -4.34 -20.91 10.67
C VAL A 13 -2.97 -20.91 9.97
N LEU A 14 -2.91 -21.36 8.71
CA LEU A 14 -1.66 -21.53 7.97
C LEU A 14 -1.12 -20.22 7.39
N ILE A 15 -1.98 -19.28 6.96
CA ILE A 15 -1.61 -17.93 6.49
C ILE A 15 -1.16 -17.05 7.65
N CYS A 16 -1.84 -17.11 8.81
CA CYS A 16 -1.40 -16.41 10.03
C CYS A 16 0.00 -16.83 10.51
N LEU A 17 0.39 -18.11 10.33
CA LEU A 17 1.72 -18.61 10.67
C LEU A 17 2.82 -18.19 9.67
N VAL A 18 2.48 -17.73 8.46
CA VAL A 18 3.44 -17.17 7.49
C VAL A 18 4.10 -15.88 8.01
N PHE A 19 3.42 -15.11 8.87
CA PHE A 19 3.90 -13.82 9.37
C PHE A 19 4.61 -13.87 10.74
N LEU A 20 4.78 -15.06 11.34
CA LEU A 20 5.32 -15.20 12.70
C LEU A 20 6.84 -15.40 12.78
N LEU A 21 7.51 -15.80 11.69
CA LEU A 21 8.91 -16.23 11.71
C LEU A 21 9.80 -15.50 10.68
N VAL A 22 9.59 -14.20 10.49
CA VAL A 22 10.51 -13.37 9.68
C VAL A 22 11.54 -12.73 10.61
N PRO A 23 12.85 -12.96 10.44
CA PRO A 23 13.87 -12.19 11.13
C PRO A 23 13.69 -10.71 10.78
N ILE A 24 13.82 -9.84 11.78
CA ILE A 24 13.63 -8.39 11.63
C ILE A 24 14.78 -7.84 10.77
N TYR A 25 14.62 -7.90 9.44
CA TYR A 25 15.44 -7.09 8.55
C TYR A 25 15.15 -5.62 8.89
N THR A 26 16.20 -4.81 8.94
CA THR A 26 16.08 -3.37 9.17
C THR A 26 15.49 -2.73 7.91
N PHE A 27 14.17 -2.74 7.81
CA PHE A 27 13.44 -2.04 6.76
C PHE A 27 13.66 -0.53 6.91
N THR A 28 13.85 0.15 5.78
CA THR A 28 14.18 1.59 5.73
C THR A 28 13.20 2.42 4.92
N CYS A 29 12.04 1.84 4.58
CA CYS A 29 10.97 2.51 3.85
C CYS A 29 10.63 3.87 4.47
N THR A 30 10.34 4.83 3.60
CA THR A 30 9.92 6.18 4.01
C THR A 30 8.79 6.63 3.11
N SER A 31 7.75 7.25 3.69
CA SER A 31 6.67 7.88 2.92
C SER A 31 6.40 9.29 3.42
N PHE A 32 5.89 10.16 2.56
CA PHE A 32 5.52 11.52 2.92
C PHE A 32 4.47 12.11 1.98
N ALA A 33 3.81 13.17 2.43
CA ALA A 33 2.91 13.97 1.61
C ALA A 33 3.32 15.46 1.66
N LEU A 34 3.96 15.91 0.59
CA LEU A 34 4.41 17.27 0.40
C LEU A 34 3.24 18.15 -0.06
N ASN A 35 3.01 19.27 0.64
CA ASN A 35 2.04 20.27 0.16
C ASN A 35 2.66 21.10 -0.97
N HIS A 36 2.02 21.06 -2.14
CA HIS A 36 2.34 21.90 -3.28
C HIS A 36 1.09 22.67 -3.72
N LYS A 37 1.09 23.99 -3.55
CA LYS A 37 0.03 24.89 -4.06
C LYS A 37 -1.41 24.41 -3.74
N GLY A 38 -1.62 23.93 -2.52
CA GLY A 38 -2.93 23.51 -2.03
C GLY A 38 -3.34 22.08 -2.37
N TYR A 39 -2.44 21.26 -2.95
CA TYR A 39 -2.64 19.83 -3.13
C TYR A 39 -1.41 19.03 -2.68
N LEU A 40 -1.53 17.70 -2.63
CA LEU A 40 -0.47 16.83 -2.14
C LEU A 40 0.32 16.17 -3.28
N ILE A 41 1.63 16.11 -3.09
CA ILE A 41 2.53 15.18 -3.80
C ILE A 41 2.96 14.13 -2.79
N PHE A 42 2.51 12.89 -2.98
CA PHE A 42 2.81 11.79 -2.07
C PHE A 42 4.01 11.01 -2.59
N GLY A 43 5.06 10.88 -1.77
CA GLY A 43 6.26 10.12 -2.11
C GLY A 43 6.41 8.89 -1.22
N THR A 44 6.87 7.77 -1.77
CA THR A 44 7.20 6.57 -1.00
C THR A 44 8.39 5.79 -1.59
N ASN A 45 9.23 5.24 -0.72
CA ASN A 45 10.25 4.25 -1.06
C ASN A 45 9.83 2.87 -0.55
N TYR A 46 9.98 1.86 -1.41
CA TYR A 46 9.97 0.46 -1.04
C TYR A 46 11.40 -0.03 -0.85
N ASP A 47 11.81 -0.19 0.41
CA ASP A 47 13.17 -0.61 0.77
C ASP A 47 13.19 -2.05 1.29
N ASN A 48 13.58 -3.00 0.43
CA ASN A 48 13.52 -4.44 0.72
C ASN A 48 14.55 -5.23 -0.11
N SER A 49 15.02 -6.38 0.41
CA SER A 49 15.84 -7.32 -0.38
C SER A 49 15.01 -8.03 -1.45
N PHE A 50 13.70 -8.20 -1.24
CA PHE A 50 12.78 -8.86 -2.17
C PHE A 50 11.83 -7.86 -2.84
N ALA A 51 11.85 -7.79 -4.18
CA ALA A 51 11.01 -6.88 -4.94
C ALA A 51 10.72 -7.31 -6.39
N PRO A 52 10.15 -8.50 -6.64
CA PRO A 52 9.36 -8.63 -7.86
C PRO A 52 8.16 -7.67 -7.74
N GLY A 53 7.71 -7.09 -8.85
CA GLY A 53 6.70 -6.04 -8.78
C GLY A 53 5.83 -5.98 -10.00
N MET A 54 4.52 -5.84 -9.77
CA MET A 54 3.57 -5.57 -10.84
C MET A 54 2.66 -4.41 -10.44
N ILE A 55 2.33 -3.60 -11.45
CA ILE A 55 1.38 -2.51 -11.36
C ILE A 55 0.05 -3.02 -11.92
N TYR A 56 -1.03 -2.84 -11.17
CA TYR A 56 -2.38 -3.27 -11.56
C TYR A 56 -3.31 -2.07 -11.71
N VAL A 57 -4.14 -2.09 -12.76
CA VAL A 57 -5.28 -1.19 -12.93
C VAL A 57 -6.55 -1.93 -12.52
N ASN A 58 -6.97 -1.73 -11.27
CA ASN A 58 -8.12 -2.38 -10.66
C ASN A 58 -9.41 -1.65 -11.02
N LYS A 59 -10.47 -2.41 -11.26
CA LYS A 59 -11.76 -1.90 -11.74
C LYS A 59 -12.72 -1.52 -10.61
N LYS A 60 -13.63 -0.57 -10.88
CA LYS A 60 -14.79 -0.28 -10.03
C LYS A 60 -15.96 -1.19 -10.38
N ASN A 61 -16.93 -1.24 -9.49
CA ASN A 61 -18.13 -2.08 -9.51
C ASN A 61 -17.81 -3.58 -9.51
N VAL A 62 -16.69 -4.00 -8.94
CA VAL A 62 -16.37 -5.43 -8.79
C VAL A 62 -16.83 -5.88 -7.40
N GLN A 63 -17.65 -6.94 -7.33
CA GLN A 63 -18.04 -7.56 -6.07
C GLN A 63 -16.92 -8.47 -5.57
N LYS A 64 -16.36 -8.14 -4.42
CA LYS A 64 -15.17 -8.80 -3.85
C LYS A 64 -15.49 -9.39 -2.48
N SER A 65 -14.66 -10.34 -2.06
CA SER A 65 -14.72 -10.92 -0.72
C SER A 65 -13.35 -11.17 -0.13
N GLY A 66 -13.30 -11.19 1.20
CA GLY A 66 -12.20 -11.81 1.94
C GLY A 66 -12.38 -13.32 2.05
N TRP A 67 -11.40 -13.98 2.65
CA TRP A 67 -11.39 -15.42 2.89
C TRP A 67 -11.31 -15.78 4.38
N GLU A 68 -11.17 -14.79 5.26
CA GLU A 68 -11.09 -14.98 6.70
C GLU A 68 -12.44 -14.64 7.36
N PRO A 69 -13.10 -15.60 8.02
CA PRO A 69 -14.32 -15.32 8.74
C PRO A 69 -14.03 -14.57 10.06
N GLY A 70 -14.93 -13.65 10.44
CA GLY A 70 -14.97 -13.10 11.81
C GLY A 70 -15.51 -14.12 12.82
N THR A 71 -15.68 -13.72 14.08
CA THR A 71 -16.22 -14.62 15.13
C THR A 71 -17.67 -15.07 14.86
N THR A 72 -18.39 -14.33 14.01
CA THR A 72 -19.75 -14.65 13.54
C THR A 72 -19.77 -15.68 12.39
N GLY A 73 -18.60 -16.09 11.88
CA GLY A 73 -18.48 -16.98 10.72
C GLY A 73 -18.64 -16.27 9.35
N LYS A 74 -18.97 -14.97 9.33
CA LYS A 74 -19.10 -14.18 8.10
C LYS A 74 -17.73 -13.73 7.58
N THR A 75 -17.53 -13.82 6.28
CA THR A 75 -16.38 -13.19 5.59
C THR A 75 -16.73 -11.78 5.12
N ALA A 76 -15.71 -10.94 4.94
CA ALA A 76 -15.89 -9.61 4.39
C ALA A 76 -16.40 -9.70 2.95
N THR A 77 -17.37 -8.88 2.57
CA THR A 77 -17.81 -8.69 1.19
C THR A 77 -18.00 -7.19 0.92
N TRP A 78 -17.65 -6.74 -0.27
CA TRP A 78 -17.83 -5.35 -0.68
C TRP A 78 -17.92 -5.24 -2.19
N VAL A 79 -18.28 -4.06 -2.67
CA VAL A 79 -18.20 -3.69 -4.08
C VAL A 79 -17.19 -2.56 -4.20
N SER A 80 -16.25 -2.66 -5.14
CA SER A 80 -15.32 -1.57 -5.38
C SER A 80 -16.07 -0.33 -5.90
N LYS A 81 -16.07 0.75 -5.14
CA LYS A 81 -16.64 2.05 -5.53
C LYS A 81 -15.72 2.80 -6.48
N TYR A 82 -14.41 2.64 -6.29
CA TYR A 82 -13.38 3.34 -7.04
C TYR A 82 -12.46 2.37 -7.77
N GLY A 83 -12.11 2.72 -9.00
CA GLY A 83 -10.97 2.15 -9.71
C GLY A 83 -9.66 2.65 -9.11
N SER A 84 -8.61 1.85 -9.19
CA SER A 84 -7.31 2.20 -8.59
C SER A 84 -6.12 1.66 -9.39
N VAL A 85 -4.98 2.34 -9.26
CA VAL A 85 -3.70 1.86 -9.77
C VAL A 85 -2.82 1.52 -8.57
N THR A 86 -2.43 0.26 -8.45
CA THR A 86 -1.70 -0.27 -7.29
C THR A 86 -0.38 -0.91 -7.70
N PHE A 87 0.62 -0.77 -6.84
CA PHE A 87 1.88 -1.50 -6.90
C PHE A 87 1.78 -2.67 -5.93
N SER A 88 2.18 -3.85 -6.37
CA SER A 88 2.15 -5.06 -5.55
C SER A 88 3.41 -5.89 -5.70
N CYS A 89 3.89 -6.42 -4.58
CA CYS A 89 4.94 -7.45 -4.54
C CYS A 89 4.38 -8.88 -4.60
N VAL A 90 3.05 -9.03 -4.48
CA VAL A 90 2.40 -10.32 -4.19
C VAL A 90 1.46 -10.75 -5.31
N GLY A 91 0.70 -9.82 -5.88
CA GLY A 91 -0.26 -10.13 -6.94
C GLY A 91 -1.46 -9.21 -7.00
N TYR A 92 -2.35 -9.52 -7.94
CA TYR A 92 -3.62 -8.84 -8.17
C TYR A 92 -4.47 -8.76 -6.90
N GLN A 93 -5.14 -7.63 -6.68
CA GLN A 93 -5.95 -7.33 -5.48
C GLN A 93 -5.17 -7.25 -4.15
N LEU A 94 -3.84 -7.38 -4.16
CA LEU A 94 -3.00 -7.41 -2.96
C LEU A 94 -2.05 -6.21 -2.98
N ALA A 95 -2.55 -5.03 -2.61
CA ALA A 95 -1.80 -3.78 -2.75
C ALA A 95 -0.69 -3.61 -1.71
N TRP A 96 0.44 -3.03 -2.13
CA TRP A 96 1.47 -2.47 -1.23
C TRP A 96 1.40 -0.93 -1.19
N ALA A 97 1.17 -0.29 -2.33
CA ALA A 97 0.86 1.13 -2.42
C ALA A 97 -0.09 1.38 -3.59
N GLY A 98 -0.78 2.51 -3.60
CA GLY A 98 -1.60 2.88 -4.74
C GLY A 98 -2.42 4.13 -4.53
N MET A 99 -3.11 4.53 -5.59
CA MET A 99 -4.04 5.65 -5.60
C MET A 99 -5.32 5.28 -6.35
N ASN A 100 -6.47 5.77 -5.89
CA ASN A 100 -7.76 5.54 -6.55
C ASN A 100 -8.31 6.77 -7.30
N GLU A 101 -9.42 6.61 -8.01
CA GLU A 101 -10.01 7.68 -8.85
C GLU A 101 -10.60 8.86 -8.04
N ALA A 102 -10.75 8.71 -6.72
CA ALA A 102 -11.06 9.81 -5.80
C ALA A 102 -9.82 10.63 -5.38
N GLY A 103 -8.62 10.10 -5.64
CA GLY A 103 -7.35 10.69 -5.22
C GLY A 103 -6.94 10.34 -3.78
N LEU A 104 -7.53 9.28 -3.20
CA LEU A 104 -7.00 8.66 -1.99
C LEU A 104 -5.74 7.88 -2.35
N VAL A 105 -4.64 8.13 -1.65
CA VAL A 105 -3.34 7.47 -1.82
C VAL A 105 -2.91 6.85 -0.51
N ILE A 106 -2.35 5.64 -0.57
CA ILE A 106 -1.86 4.91 0.60
C ILE A 106 -0.59 4.14 0.26
N SER A 107 0.33 4.06 1.22
CA SER A 107 1.46 3.12 1.22
C SER A 107 1.66 2.54 2.61
N THR A 108 2.41 1.45 2.68
CA THR A 108 2.69 0.71 3.92
C THR A 108 4.19 0.53 4.16
N MET A 109 4.57 0.36 5.42
CA MET A 109 5.94 -0.01 5.80
C MET A 109 5.98 -0.74 7.15
N ALA A 110 7.00 -1.58 7.35
CA ALA A 110 7.12 -2.38 8.57
C ALA A 110 7.26 -1.53 9.85
N LEU A 111 6.60 -1.99 10.92
CA LEU A 111 6.65 -1.45 12.27
C LEU A 111 6.73 -2.62 13.28
N ALA A 112 7.83 -2.71 14.02
CA ALA A 112 8.09 -3.84 14.95
C ALA A 112 7.11 -3.86 16.14
N GLU A 113 6.63 -2.68 16.53
CA GLU A 113 5.70 -2.43 17.61
C GLU A 113 4.26 -2.85 17.27
N THR A 114 3.97 -3.22 16.02
CA THR A 114 2.63 -3.61 15.58
C THR A 114 2.07 -4.79 16.38
N ARG A 115 0.85 -4.61 16.89
CA ARG A 115 0.02 -5.60 17.60
C ARG A 115 -1.41 -5.54 17.07
N ASN A 116 -1.77 -6.52 16.25
CA ASN A 116 -3.08 -6.60 15.59
C ASN A 116 -4.24 -6.75 16.59
N PRO A 117 -5.43 -6.22 16.27
CA PRO A 117 -6.63 -6.47 17.06
C PRO A 117 -6.97 -7.96 17.11
N VAL A 118 -7.42 -8.44 18.27
CA VAL A 118 -7.92 -9.81 18.42
C VAL A 118 -9.18 -10.04 17.56
N PRO A 119 -9.48 -11.28 17.15
CA PRO A 119 -10.73 -11.57 16.45
C PRO A 119 -11.97 -11.10 17.22
N ASP A 120 -12.87 -10.42 16.54
CA ASP A 120 -14.18 -9.97 17.02
C ASP A 120 -15.25 -10.19 15.94
N GLU A 121 -16.45 -9.61 16.12
CA GLU A 121 -17.57 -9.81 15.21
C GLU A 121 -17.31 -9.27 13.79
N ARG A 122 -16.36 -8.34 13.63
CA ARG A 122 -15.99 -7.79 12.33
C ARG A 122 -15.29 -8.89 11.51
N PRO A 123 -15.69 -9.11 10.24
CA PRO A 123 -14.86 -9.91 9.35
C PRO A 123 -13.47 -9.28 9.21
N SER A 124 -12.47 -10.12 8.92
CA SER A 124 -11.09 -9.65 8.74
C SER A 124 -10.61 -9.72 7.30
N LEU A 125 -9.64 -8.86 7.02
CA LEU A 125 -8.84 -8.90 5.81
C LEU A 125 -7.36 -8.92 6.18
N VAL A 126 -6.60 -9.72 5.44
CA VAL A 126 -5.14 -9.66 5.48
C VAL A 126 -4.66 -8.31 4.95
N SER A 127 -3.50 -7.86 5.44
CA SER A 127 -2.91 -6.54 5.17
C SER A 127 -3.01 -6.06 3.71
N PRO A 128 -2.51 -6.79 2.70
CA PRO A 128 -2.55 -6.30 1.32
C PRO A 128 -3.96 -6.24 0.73
N LEU A 129 -4.88 -7.13 1.14
CA LEU A 129 -6.28 -7.06 0.73
C LEU A 129 -7.03 -5.95 1.48
N TRP A 130 -6.68 -5.68 2.75
CA TRP A 130 -7.20 -4.55 3.50
C TRP A 130 -6.84 -3.22 2.82
N MET A 131 -5.59 -3.07 2.36
CA MET A 131 -5.20 -1.90 1.57
C MET A 131 -6.00 -1.76 0.27
N GLN A 132 -6.24 -2.88 -0.43
CA GLN A 132 -7.08 -2.86 -1.63
C GLN A 132 -8.53 -2.50 -1.29
N TYR A 133 -9.10 -3.02 -0.19
CA TYR A 133 -10.42 -2.65 0.30
C TYR A 133 -10.53 -1.15 0.61
N ILE A 134 -9.49 -0.56 1.23
CA ILE A 134 -9.44 0.89 1.47
C ILE A 134 -9.47 1.66 0.15
N LEU A 135 -8.63 1.30 -0.81
CA LEU A 135 -8.60 1.94 -2.13
C LEU A 135 -9.88 1.73 -2.93
N ASP A 136 -10.54 0.59 -2.76
CA ASP A 136 -11.79 0.25 -3.42
C ASP A 136 -12.97 1.06 -2.87
N THR A 137 -13.01 1.34 -1.56
CA THR A 137 -14.23 1.80 -0.87
C THR A 137 -14.16 3.22 -0.33
N CYS A 138 -12.97 3.77 -0.10
CA CYS A 138 -12.77 5.06 0.56
C CYS A 138 -12.20 6.09 -0.43
N GLY A 139 -12.73 7.31 -0.40
CA GLY A 139 -12.22 8.49 -1.11
C GLY A 139 -11.64 9.55 -0.18
N THR A 140 -11.94 9.50 1.12
CA THR A 140 -11.37 10.41 2.14
C THR A 140 -10.71 9.67 3.30
N VAL A 141 -9.83 10.37 4.03
CA VAL A 141 -9.19 9.81 5.24
C VAL A 141 -10.21 9.48 6.32
N GLU A 142 -11.28 10.27 6.45
CA GLU A 142 -12.36 9.98 7.40
C GLU A 142 -13.07 8.67 7.08
N GLU A 143 -13.33 8.37 5.80
CA GLU A 143 -13.92 7.10 5.38
C GLU A 143 -13.00 5.91 5.71
N VAL A 144 -11.67 6.09 5.62
CA VAL A 144 -10.68 5.06 6.02
C VAL A 144 -10.75 4.78 7.52
N ILE A 145 -10.83 5.81 8.36
CA ILE A 145 -10.93 5.64 9.81
C ILE A 145 -12.24 4.92 10.17
N GLU A 146 -13.34 5.33 9.54
CA GLU A 146 -14.67 4.76 9.77
C GLU A 146 -14.77 3.30 9.29
N SER A 147 -14.00 2.90 8.27
CA SER A 147 -14.00 1.54 7.76
C SER A 147 -13.60 0.50 8.81
N ASN A 148 -12.82 0.89 9.83
CA ASN A 148 -12.43 0.03 10.95
C ASN A 148 -13.64 -0.50 11.74
N ARG A 149 -14.79 0.19 11.74
CA ARG A 149 -16.00 -0.32 12.41
C ARG A 149 -16.60 -1.54 11.70
N ARG A 150 -16.29 -1.72 10.41
CA ARG A 150 -16.88 -2.76 9.55
C ARG A 150 -15.93 -3.92 9.31
N ILE A 151 -14.64 -3.63 9.13
CA ILE A 151 -13.62 -4.62 8.78
C ILE A 151 -12.40 -4.42 9.67
N ARG A 152 -11.91 -5.53 10.23
CA ARG A 152 -10.69 -5.60 11.04
C ARG A 152 -9.50 -6.04 10.17
N ILE A 153 -8.31 -5.52 10.42
CA ILE A 153 -7.09 -6.10 9.84
C ILE A 153 -6.65 -7.31 10.69
N SER A 154 -6.17 -8.39 10.08
CA SER A 154 -5.80 -9.60 10.82
C SER A 154 -4.31 -9.79 11.09
N ASP A 155 -3.45 -9.51 10.11
CA ASP A 155 -2.09 -10.09 10.06
C ASP A 155 -0.97 -9.08 9.77
N THR A 156 -1.23 -7.77 9.88
CA THR A 156 -0.22 -6.79 9.50
C THR A 156 0.98 -6.77 10.44
N ARG A 157 2.16 -6.49 9.87
CA ARG A 157 3.40 -6.12 10.56
C ARG A 157 3.80 -4.68 10.27
N ASP A 158 2.88 -3.93 9.67
CA ASP A 158 3.14 -2.62 9.11
C ASP A 158 2.32 -1.53 9.81
N HIS A 159 2.67 -0.29 9.49
CA HIS A 159 1.83 0.89 9.64
C HIS A 159 1.72 1.65 8.31
N TYR A 160 0.75 2.54 8.21
CA TYR A 160 0.29 3.08 6.93
C TYR A 160 0.28 4.59 6.94
N LEU A 161 0.69 5.21 5.83
CA LEU A 161 0.42 6.61 5.58
C LEU A 161 -0.63 6.71 4.48
N VAL A 162 -1.77 7.32 4.80
CA VAL A 162 -2.86 7.55 3.87
C VAL A 162 -3.14 9.04 3.76
N CYS A 163 -3.40 9.52 2.56
CA CYS A 163 -3.79 10.90 2.30
C CYS A 163 -4.89 10.98 1.26
N ASP A 164 -5.76 11.99 1.37
CA ASP A 164 -6.79 12.26 0.39
C ASP A 164 -6.50 13.51 -0.44
N ARG A 165 -7.31 13.69 -1.49
CA ARG A 165 -7.17 14.81 -2.43
C ARG A 165 -7.45 16.18 -1.80
N ARG A 166 -8.14 16.22 -0.64
CA ARG A 166 -8.42 17.46 0.11
C ARG A 166 -7.23 17.90 0.95
N GLY A 167 -6.19 17.06 1.03
CA GLY A 167 -4.98 17.34 1.77
C GLY A 167 -5.01 16.80 3.20
N ASN A 168 -6.03 16.04 3.60
CA ASN A 168 -6.01 15.34 4.88
C ASN A 168 -5.09 14.13 4.77
N CYS A 169 -4.44 13.79 5.88
CA CYS A 169 -3.63 12.58 5.99
C CYS A 169 -3.84 11.93 7.36
N ALA A 170 -3.62 10.61 7.41
CA ALA A 170 -3.48 9.85 8.64
C ALA A 170 -2.24 8.95 8.59
N ALA A 171 -1.50 8.91 9.69
CA ALA A 171 -0.64 7.76 10.00
C ALA A 171 -1.49 6.77 10.80
N ILE A 172 -1.58 5.52 10.34
CA ILE A 172 -2.40 4.47 10.94
C ILE A 172 -1.48 3.36 11.45
N GLU A 173 -1.56 3.08 12.75
CA GLU A 173 -0.75 2.10 13.45
C GLU A 173 -1.67 1.10 14.16
N PHE A 174 -1.22 -0.13 14.37
CA PHE A 174 -1.97 -1.12 15.14
C PHE A 174 -1.22 -1.42 16.43
N LEU A 175 -1.67 -0.81 17.52
CA LEU A 175 -0.97 -0.82 18.81
C LEU A 175 -1.90 -1.36 19.88
N ASN A 176 -1.38 -2.24 20.74
CA ASN A 176 -2.14 -2.85 21.84
C ASN A 176 -3.50 -3.43 21.40
N GLY A 177 -3.55 -4.05 20.22
CA GLY A 177 -4.76 -4.65 19.67
C GLY A 177 -5.80 -3.64 19.17
N LYS A 178 -5.42 -2.38 18.91
CA LYS A 178 -6.32 -1.33 18.42
C LYS A 178 -5.72 -0.63 17.21
N MET A 179 -6.60 -0.20 16.29
CA MET A 179 -6.22 0.75 15.25
C MET A 179 -6.08 2.14 15.87
N VAL A 180 -4.88 2.69 15.85
CA VAL A 180 -4.52 4.02 16.33
C VAL A 180 -4.24 4.90 15.11
N PHE A 181 -4.71 6.14 15.12
CA PHE A 181 -4.51 7.07 14.01
C PHE A 181 -4.02 8.43 14.51
N HIS A 182 -3.09 9.01 13.76
CA HIS A 182 -2.61 10.39 13.96
C HIS A 182 -3.11 11.24 12.81
N THR A 183 -3.86 12.32 13.11
CA THR A 183 -4.42 13.23 12.10
C THR A 183 -4.34 14.68 12.58
N LYS A 184 -4.46 15.65 11.67
CA LYS A 184 -4.53 17.09 12.00
C LYS A 184 -3.42 17.49 12.99
N LYS A 185 -3.78 17.90 14.22
CA LYS A 185 -2.84 18.35 15.26
C LYS A 185 -1.91 17.24 15.77
N THR A 186 -2.35 15.98 15.75
CA THR A 186 -1.50 14.84 16.14
C THR A 186 -0.63 14.36 14.98
N LEU A 187 -0.79 14.90 13.77
CA LEU A 187 0.06 14.62 12.61
C LEU A 187 0.80 15.90 12.13
N PRO A 188 1.68 16.51 12.96
CA PRO A 188 2.38 17.76 12.59
C PRO A 188 3.27 17.63 11.35
N VAL A 189 3.76 16.43 11.03
CA VAL A 189 4.53 16.13 9.84
C VAL A 189 3.82 15.00 9.09
N LYS A 190 3.45 15.25 7.83
CA LYS A 190 2.82 14.23 6.96
C LYS A 190 3.89 13.28 6.40
N ALA A 191 4.57 12.57 7.27
CA ALA A 191 5.62 11.61 6.92
C ALA A 191 5.53 10.37 7.80
N LEU A 192 6.14 9.28 7.35
CA LEU A 192 6.22 8.02 8.07
C LEU A 192 7.54 7.31 7.73
N ALA A 193 8.14 6.69 8.74
CA ALA A 193 9.35 5.86 8.66
C ALA A 193 9.15 4.65 9.58
N ASN A 194 10.01 3.63 9.52
CA ASN A 194 9.88 2.34 10.26
C ASN A 194 10.10 2.45 11.79
N ARG A 195 9.31 3.27 12.47
CA ARG A 195 9.23 3.45 13.92
C ARG A 195 7.92 4.16 14.25
N LEU A 196 7.43 4.00 15.48
CA LEU A 196 6.23 4.69 15.96
C LEU A 196 6.21 6.16 15.52
N TYR A 197 5.09 6.58 14.93
CA TYR A 197 4.93 7.94 14.41
C TYR A 197 5.19 8.98 15.50
N SER A 198 4.63 8.78 16.70
CA SER A 198 4.84 9.66 17.85
C SER A 198 6.31 9.82 18.20
N THR A 199 7.07 8.74 18.28
CA THR A 199 8.51 8.77 18.56
C THR A 199 9.28 9.61 17.54
N CYS A 200 8.98 9.47 16.26
CA CYS A 200 9.62 10.26 15.20
C CYS A 200 9.18 11.74 15.21
N ALA A 201 7.89 11.99 15.38
CA ALA A 201 7.32 13.34 15.43
C ALA A 201 7.80 14.13 16.65
N ASP A 202 7.86 13.50 17.83
CA ASP A 202 8.36 14.11 19.06
C ASP A 202 9.85 14.41 18.96
N HIS A 203 10.65 13.49 18.40
CA HIS A 203 12.08 13.71 18.17
C HIS A 203 12.33 14.94 17.27
N TRP A 204 11.54 15.09 16.19
CA TRP A 204 11.58 16.28 15.33
C TRP A 204 11.13 17.54 16.06
N LYS A 205 9.99 17.49 16.77
CA LYS A 205 9.39 18.63 17.48
C LYS A 205 10.30 19.17 18.58
N GLN A 206 10.97 18.28 19.31
CA GLN A 206 11.91 18.62 20.38
C GLN A 206 13.28 19.09 19.86
N LYS A 207 13.53 19.01 18.54
CA LYS A 207 14.86 19.24 17.93
C LYS A 207 15.94 18.42 18.64
N ALA A 208 15.61 17.18 19.00
CA ALA A 208 16.53 16.30 19.71
C ALA A 208 17.75 15.96 18.85
N PRO A 209 18.92 15.68 19.46
CA PRO A 209 20.11 15.27 18.73
C PRO A 209 19.84 14.03 17.88
N LEU A 210 20.27 14.07 16.61
CA LEU A 210 20.08 12.94 15.71
C LEU A 210 20.86 11.70 16.21
N PRO A 211 20.29 10.49 16.04
CA PRO A 211 21.04 9.25 16.25
C PRO A 211 22.34 9.22 15.44
N SER A 212 23.39 8.61 16.00
CA SER A 212 24.69 8.44 15.33
C SER A 212 24.58 7.70 14.00
N ASN A 213 23.65 6.74 13.89
CA ASN A 213 23.32 6.10 12.64
C ASN A 213 22.38 7.01 11.81
N PRO A 214 22.84 7.58 10.67
CA PRO A 214 22.02 8.46 9.84
C PRO A 214 20.86 7.73 9.15
N TYR A 215 20.86 6.40 9.12
CA TYR A 215 19.82 5.58 8.50
C TYR A 215 18.70 5.17 9.48
N ASP A 216 18.83 5.52 10.78
CA ASP A 216 17.78 5.35 11.77
C ASP A 216 16.47 6.01 11.31
N SER A 217 15.33 5.38 11.61
CA SER A 217 14.00 5.87 11.23
C SER A 217 13.74 7.31 11.69
N ARG A 218 14.26 7.72 12.86
CA ARG A 218 14.17 9.10 13.35
C ARG A 218 14.99 10.06 12.47
N SER A 219 16.22 9.67 12.12
CA SER A 219 17.08 10.47 11.24
C SER A 219 16.45 10.68 9.87
N ARG A 220 15.92 9.62 9.25
CA ARG A 220 15.19 9.70 7.97
C ARG A 220 13.97 10.61 8.08
N PHE A 221 13.14 10.40 9.11
CA PHE A 221 11.95 11.23 9.34
C PHE A 221 12.29 12.72 9.51
N VAL A 222 13.31 13.05 10.32
CA VAL A 222 13.73 14.45 10.54
C VAL A 222 14.23 15.08 9.23
N ARG A 223 14.99 14.36 8.40
CA ARG A 223 15.43 14.87 7.09
C ARG A 223 14.23 15.19 6.19
N VAL A 224 13.30 14.26 6.04
CA VAL A 224 12.05 14.49 5.28
C VAL A 224 11.30 15.70 5.83
N ALA A 225 11.09 15.77 7.15
CA ALA A 225 10.37 16.85 7.80
C ALA A 225 11.03 18.22 7.52
N ASN A 226 12.35 18.31 7.63
CA ASN A 226 13.12 19.54 7.39
C ASN A 226 13.12 19.96 5.92
N MET A 227 13.20 18.99 4.99
CA MET A 227 13.08 19.27 3.56
C MET A 227 11.67 19.79 3.22
N MET A 228 10.61 19.14 3.73
CA MET A 228 9.24 19.62 3.52
C MET A 228 9.00 21.00 4.14
N ALA A 229 9.54 21.27 5.34
CA ALA A 229 9.44 22.59 5.98
C ALA A 229 10.18 23.68 5.19
N SER A 230 11.29 23.33 4.54
CA SER A 230 12.09 24.26 3.72
C SER A 230 11.54 24.44 2.30
N TYR A 231 10.51 23.69 1.92
CA TYR A 231 9.97 23.68 0.57
C TYR A 231 9.15 24.95 0.25
N LYS A 232 9.64 25.74 -0.70
CA LYS A 232 8.97 26.98 -1.14
C LYS A 232 7.98 26.70 -2.28
N ALA A 233 6.80 26.18 -1.96
CA ALA A 233 5.80 25.73 -2.94
C ALA A 233 5.39 26.79 -3.99
N LYS A 234 5.29 28.07 -3.62
CA LYS A 234 4.94 29.16 -4.57
C LYS A 234 6.02 29.41 -5.62
N LYS A 235 7.29 29.19 -5.26
CA LYS A 235 8.45 29.46 -6.12
C LYS A 235 8.92 28.23 -6.91
N ASN A 236 8.56 27.03 -6.45
CA ASN A 236 9.01 25.80 -7.08
C ASN A 236 8.04 25.38 -8.20
N LYS A 237 8.57 25.14 -9.41
CA LYS A 237 7.82 24.61 -10.56
C LYS A 237 7.90 23.09 -10.68
N TYR A 238 8.85 22.45 -9.97
CA TYR A 238 9.26 21.06 -10.13
C TYR A 238 8.99 20.26 -8.86
N ALA A 239 7.71 20.16 -8.47
CA ALA A 239 7.31 19.46 -7.25
C ALA A 239 7.65 17.95 -7.28
N ILE A 240 7.54 17.34 -8.46
CA ILE A 240 7.85 15.92 -8.67
C ILE A 240 9.35 15.65 -8.49
N ASP A 241 10.21 16.47 -9.08
CA ASP A 241 11.67 16.32 -8.93
C ASP A 241 12.11 16.55 -7.48
N TYR A 242 11.48 17.52 -6.79
CA TYR A 242 11.72 17.72 -5.37
C TYR A 242 11.28 16.53 -4.52
N ALA A 243 10.15 15.91 -4.85
CA ALA A 243 9.70 14.69 -4.17
C ALA A 243 10.69 13.53 -4.37
N PHE A 244 11.20 13.32 -5.59
CA PHE A 244 12.26 12.33 -5.83
C PHE A 244 13.58 12.69 -5.14
N LYS A 245 13.88 13.98 -4.97
CA LYS A 245 15.02 14.44 -4.17
C LYS A 245 14.86 14.06 -2.70
N ILE A 246 13.68 14.30 -2.10
CA ILE A 246 13.38 13.85 -0.72
C ILE A 246 13.56 12.34 -0.62
N LEU A 247 12.97 11.57 -1.55
CA LEU A 247 13.10 10.11 -1.54
C LEU A 247 14.54 9.65 -1.60
N LYS A 248 15.38 10.28 -2.44
CA LYS A 248 16.82 9.96 -2.54
C LYS A 248 17.60 10.26 -1.25
N ASP A 249 17.25 11.33 -0.54
CA ASP A 249 17.93 11.77 0.69
C ASP A 249 17.73 10.81 1.88
N VAL A 250 16.74 9.92 1.78
CA VAL A 250 16.41 8.94 2.82
C VAL A 250 16.66 7.49 2.39
N TYR A 251 17.45 7.28 1.35
CA TYR A 251 17.89 5.94 0.99
C TYR A 251 18.67 5.28 2.17
N PRO A 252 18.55 3.95 2.31
CA PRO A 252 19.40 3.20 3.22
C PRO A 252 20.88 3.29 2.85
N ARG A 253 21.73 2.84 3.77
CA ARG A 253 23.19 2.75 3.55
C ARG A 253 23.54 1.98 2.29
N ASN A 254 22.90 0.82 2.12
CA ASN A 254 22.96 0.09 0.88
C ASN A 254 21.81 0.58 -0.01
N GLU A 255 22.08 1.52 -0.91
CA GLU A 255 21.08 2.09 -1.82
C GLU A 255 20.41 1.03 -2.72
N GLU A 256 21.03 -0.15 -2.89
CA GLU A 256 20.43 -1.25 -3.66
C GLU A 256 19.19 -1.85 -2.99
N LEU A 257 19.02 -1.61 -1.68
CA LEU A 257 17.83 -1.99 -0.95
C LEU A 257 16.64 -1.10 -1.31
N THR A 258 16.83 0.11 -1.85
CA THR A 258 15.70 0.86 -2.43
C THR A 258 15.31 0.26 -3.76
N ARG A 259 14.19 -0.46 -3.72
CA ARG A 259 13.67 -1.20 -4.86
C ARG A 259 12.78 -0.35 -5.72
N TRP A 260 11.87 0.41 -5.14
CA TRP A 260 10.99 1.34 -5.86
C TRP A 260 10.98 2.71 -5.19
N SER A 261 10.97 3.77 -6.00
CA SER A 261 10.62 5.12 -5.56
C SER A 261 9.42 5.58 -6.36
N ILE A 262 8.34 5.94 -5.70
CA ILE A 262 7.06 6.27 -6.32
C ILE A 262 6.59 7.63 -5.82
N VAL A 263 6.11 8.45 -6.74
CA VAL A 263 5.54 9.77 -6.48
C VAL A 263 4.15 9.85 -7.12
N PHE A 264 3.13 10.03 -6.30
CA PHE A 264 1.74 10.23 -6.73
C PHE A 264 1.39 11.72 -6.70
N ASP A 265 0.97 12.25 -7.84
CA ASP A 265 0.38 13.58 -7.96
C ASP A 265 -1.14 13.45 -7.82
N THR A 266 -1.65 13.68 -6.61
CA THR A 266 -3.08 13.45 -6.27
C THR A 266 -4.02 14.47 -6.92
N ARG A 267 -3.50 15.58 -7.45
CA ARG A 267 -4.31 16.56 -8.17
C ARG A 267 -4.43 16.24 -9.64
N ASN A 268 -3.28 15.95 -10.28
CA ASN A 268 -3.21 15.73 -11.73
C ASN A 268 -3.42 14.27 -12.12
N PHE A 269 -3.60 13.37 -11.15
CA PHE A 269 -3.81 11.94 -11.38
C PHE A 269 -2.69 11.34 -12.22
N LYS A 270 -1.44 11.61 -11.79
CA LYS A 270 -0.25 11.06 -12.42
C LYS A 270 0.57 10.32 -11.38
N ILE A 271 1.14 9.21 -11.79
CA ILE A 271 2.07 8.42 -10.98
C ILE A 271 3.40 8.47 -11.69
N TYR A 272 4.45 8.84 -10.96
CA TYR A 272 5.82 8.81 -11.43
C TYR A 272 6.57 7.78 -10.61
N TYR A 273 7.34 6.92 -11.26
CA TYR A 273 8.11 5.90 -10.54
C TYR A 273 9.43 5.61 -11.22
N ARG A 274 10.37 5.12 -10.41
CA ARG A 274 11.60 4.46 -10.86
C ARG A 274 11.82 3.22 -10.00
N SER A 275 12.62 2.29 -10.51
CA SER A 275 12.89 1.02 -9.84
C SER A 275 14.40 0.79 -9.76
N TYR A 276 14.81 -0.21 -8.98
CA TYR A 276 16.21 -0.58 -8.82
C TYR A 276 16.86 -0.88 -10.18
N ASN A 277 16.21 -1.75 -10.97
CA ASN A 277 16.69 -2.18 -12.29
C ASN A 277 16.59 -1.08 -13.35
N ASN A 278 15.66 -0.15 -13.23
CA ASN A 278 15.50 0.94 -14.19
C ASN A 278 15.31 2.29 -13.48
N LYS A 279 16.40 3.07 -13.47
CA LYS A 279 16.51 4.38 -12.81
C LYS A 279 15.83 5.52 -13.57
N LYS A 280 15.46 5.32 -14.85
CA LYS A 280 14.71 6.32 -15.62
C LYS A 280 13.33 6.51 -14.99
N ILE A 281 12.82 7.74 -15.02
CA ILE A 281 11.46 8.02 -14.55
C ILE A 281 10.47 7.53 -15.59
N ARG A 282 9.50 6.74 -15.12
CA ARG A 282 8.31 6.32 -15.87
C ARG A 282 7.10 7.01 -15.28
N ARG A 283 6.17 7.40 -16.15
CA ARG A 283 4.95 8.13 -15.81
C ARG A 283 3.74 7.35 -16.28
N ILE A 284 2.72 7.31 -15.45
CA ILE A 284 1.40 6.74 -15.72
C ILE A 284 0.38 7.88 -15.58
N ASP A 285 -0.42 8.15 -16.61
CA ASP A 285 -1.57 9.05 -16.51
C ASP A 285 -2.82 8.23 -16.19
N PHE A 286 -3.20 8.28 -14.92
CA PHE A 286 -4.28 7.49 -14.33
C PHE A 286 -5.64 7.73 -15.01
N ARG A 287 -5.84 8.92 -15.61
CA ARG A 287 -7.12 9.31 -16.23
C ARG A 287 -7.39 8.66 -17.59
N THR A 288 -6.37 8.02 -18.17
CA THR A 288 -6.48 7.35 -19.47
C THR A 288 -7.13 5.97 -19.36
N PHE A 289 -7.15 5.37 -18.17
CA PHE A 289 -7.65 4.02 -17.99
C PHE A 289 -9.17 3.99 -17.91
N ASP A 290 -9.77 3.00 -18.58
CA ASP A 290 -11.15 2.61 -18.34
C ASP A 290 -11.24 1.75 -17.07
N PHE A 291 -11.96 2.22 -16.06
CA PHE A 291 -12.19 1.52 -14.81
C PHE A 291 -13.46 0.66 -14.80
N ASN A 292 -14.18 0.57 -15.92
CA ASN A 292 -15.34 -0.29 -16.06
C ASN A 292 -14.95 -1.78 -15.89
N CYS A 293 -15.61 -2.49 -14.97
CA CYS A 293 -15.33 -3.90 -14.70
C CYS A 293 -15.69 -4.88 -15.82
N PHE A 294 -16.36 -4.43 -16.89
CA PHE A 294 -16.53 -5.22 -18.11
C PHE A 294 -15.31 -5.17 -19.04
N THR A 295 -14.34 -4.31 -18.77
CA THR A 295 -13.08 -4.27 -19.53
C THR A 295 -11.97 -5.02 -18.79
N PRO A 296 -10.99 -5.62 -19.51
CA PRO A 296 -9.90 -6.34 -18.88
C PRO A 296 -9.12 -5.47 -17.88
N VAL A 297 -8.77 -6.07 -16.75
CA VAL A 297 -7.73 -5.54 -15.85
C VAL A 297 -6.45 -5.36 -16.64
N LYS A 298 -5.70 -4.31 -16.34
CA LYS A 298 -4.43 -4.02 -17.01
C LYS A 298 -3.26 -4.19 -16.06
N ILE A 299 -2.14 -4.69 -16.57
CA ILE A 299 -0.92 -4.93 -15.79
C ILE A 299 0.33 -4.37 -16.49
N LEU A 300 1.33 -4.00 -15.68
CA LEU A 300 2.67 -3.62 -16.14
C LEU A 300 3.71 -4.05 -15.11
N GLU A 301 4.77 -4.72 -15.53
CA GLU A 301 5.88 -5.11 -14.64
C GLU A 301 6.66 -3.86 -14.18
N VAL A 302 7.03 -3.76 -12.90
CA VAL A 302 7.59 -2.53 -12.29
C VAL A 302 9.04 -2.26 -12.74
N HIS A 303 9.80 -3.30 -13.03
CA HIS A 303 11.19 -3.31 -13.45
C HIS A 303 11.40 -3.24 -14.97
N ASN A 304 10.35 -3.07 -15.77
CA ASN A 304 10.42 -2.88 -17.22
C ASN A 304 11.48 -1.83 -17.63
N ASP A 305 12.02 -1.97 -18.83
CA ASP A 305 13.10 -1.14 -19.39
C ASP A 305 12.61 0.17 -20.05
N LEU A 306 11.30 0.43 -20.00
CA LEU A 306 10.67 1.60 -20.60
C LEU A 306 11.06 2.92 -19.89
N SER A 307 10.70 4.04 -20.50
CA SER A 307 10.94 5.37 -19.94
C SER A 307 9.92 6.40 -20.44
N GLY A 308 9.78 7.52 -19.73
CA GLY A 308 8.82 8.55 -20.11
C GLY A 308 7.39 8.12 -19.79
N ASP A 309 6.46 8.36 -20.71
CA ASP A 309 5.07 7.93 -20.54
C ASP A 309 4.91 6.45 -20.92
N VAL A 310 4.54 5.62 -19.94
CA VAL A 310 4.35 4.17 -20.11
C VAL A 310 2.88 3.76 -20.05
N THR A 311 1.96 4.73 -20.06
CA THR A 311 0.53 4.51 -19.85
C THR A 311 -0.07 3.53 -20.86
N HIS A 312 0.37 3.62 -22.12
CA HIS A 312 -0.10 2.74 -23.20
C HIS A 312 0.68 1.42 -23.32
N SER A 313 1.65 1.18 -22.45
CA SER A 313 2.45 -0.06 -22.43
C SER A 313 1.85 -1.13 -21.52
N PHE A 314 0.76 -0.82 -20.81
CA PHE A 314 0.02 -1.79 -20.01
C PHE A 314 -0.65 -2.83 -20.91
N ILE A 315 -0.49 -4.10 -20.55
CA ILE A 315 -1.13 -5.22 -21.24
C ILE A 315 -2.38 -5.69 -20.48
N ASP A 316 -3.20 -6.49 -21.13
CA ASP A 316 -4.30 -7.19 -20.43
C ASP A 316 -3.73 -8.13 -19.37
N TYR A 317 -4.51 -8.30 -18.30
CA TYR A 317 -4.21 -9.20 -17.22
C TYR A 317 -3.89 -10.61 -17.74
N SER A 318 -2.79 -11.17 -17.25
CA SER A 318 -2.37 -12.53 -17.54
C SER A 318 -2.36 -13.35 -16.25
N HIS A 319 -3.10 -14.46 -16.27
CA HIS A 319 -3.11 -15.44 -15.18
C HIS A 319 -1.69 -15.93 -14.87
N ASP A 320 -0.92 -16.31 -15.91
CA ASP A 320 0.41 -16.88 -15.73
C ASP A 320 1.39 -15.88 -15.10
N LEU A 321 1.36 -14.62 -15.54
CA LEU A 321 2.22 -13.57 -14.96
C LEU A 321 1.85 -13.30 -13.49
N ASN A 322 0.56 -13.32 -13.16
CA ASN A 322 0.12 -13.12 -11.79
C ASN A 322 0.41 -14.33 -10.89
N LEU A 323 0.26 -15.55 -11.42
CA LEU A 323 0.60 -16.80 -10.74
C LEU A 323 2.09 -16.85 -10.45
N ASP A 324 2.96 -16.50 -11.41
CA ASP A 324 4.41 -16.45 -11.21
C ASP A 324 4.76 -15.46 -10.08
N LEU A 325 4.21 -14.25 -10.11
CA LEU A 325 4.44 -13.26 -9.05
C LEU A 325 3.98 -13.79 -7.67
N LEU A 326 2.79 -14.37 -7.60
CA LEU A 326 2.23 -14.93 -6.36
C LEU A 326 3.10 -16.07 -5.82
N VAL A 327 3.49 -17.01 -6.68
CA VAL A 327 4.35 -18.15 -6.30
C VAL A 327 5.70 -17.64 -5.83
N LYS A 328 6.33 -16.72 -6.56
CA LYS A 328 7.61 -16.12 -6.20
C LYS A 328 7.54 -15.39 -4.86
N SER A 329 6.47 -14.63 -4.62
CA SER A 329 6.24 -13.93 -3.37
C SER A 329 6.05 -14.89 -2.20
N VAL A 330 5.23 -15.92 -2.35
CA VAL A 330 4.98 -16.88 -1.27
C VAL A 330 6.23 -17.69 -0.99
N LYS A 331 6.93 -18.20 -2.01
CA LYS A 331 8.16 -18.98 -1.86
C LYS A 331 9.30 -18.19 -1.23
N ASN A 332 9.36 -16.87 -1.41
CA ASN A 332 10.35 -16.03 -0.73
C ASN A 332 10.24 -16.13 0.80
N PHE A 333 9.03 -16.25 1.35
CA PHE A 333 8.82 -16.36 2.80
C PHE A 333 8.61 -17.80 3.27
N ARG A 334 8.13 -18.67 2.38
CA ARG A 334 7.85 -20.08 2.65
C ARG A 334 8.30 -20.93 1.45
N PRO A 335 9.60 -21.23 1.33
CA PRO A 335 10.15 -21.97 0.19
C PRO A 335 9.45 -23.32 -0.04
N ASP A 336 9.04 -23.98 1.04
CA ASP A 336 8.37 -25.29 1.02
C ASP A 336 6.85 -25.21 0.80
N TYR A 337 6.28 -24.02 0.58
CA TYR A 337 4.83 -23.89 0.40
C TYR A 337 4.41 -24.47 -0.95
N PRO A 338 3.50 -25.46 -0.98
CA PRO A 338 3.11 -26.07 -2.24
C PRO A 338 2.28 -25.12 -3.11
N GLN A 339 2.65 -25.00 -4.38
CA GLN A 339 2.02 -24.06 -5.33
C GLN A 339 0.54 -24.36 -5.55
N GLU A 340 0.15 -25.63 -5.57
CA GLU A 340 -1.24 -26.06 -5.76
C GLU A 340 -2.18 -25.54 -4.67
N LYS A 341 -1.64 -25.21 -3.48
CA LYS A 341 -2.42 -24.59 -2.40
C LYS A 341 -2.71 -23.10 -2.62
N LEU A 342 -2.04 -22.46 -3.57
CA LEU A 342 -2.29 -21.06 -3.95
C LEU A 342 -3.41 -20.93 -4.98
N MET A 343 -3.67 -21.97 -5.78
CA MET A 343 -4.66 -21.94 -6.85
C MET A 343 -6.08 -21.56 -6.39
N PRO A 344 -6.61 -22.06 -5.25
CA PRO A 344 -7.94 -21.65 -4.80
C PRO A 344 -8.03 -20.16 -4.46
N LEU A 345 -6.98 -19.59 -3.87
CA LEU A 345 -6.91 -18.16 -3.56
C LEU A 345 -6.89 -17.36 -4.87
N LEU A 346 -6.02 -17.75 -5.81
CA LEU A 346 -5.88 -17.12 -7.11
C LEU A 346 -7.18 -17.14 -7.91
N GLN A 347 -7.82 -18.30 -8.01
CA GLN A 347 -9.12 -18.46 -8.66
C GLN A 347 -10.19 -17.56 -8.02
N MET A 348 -10.22 -17.46 -6.70
CA MET A 348 -11.20 -16.60 -6.02
C MET A 348 -10.98 -15.12 -6.36
N ILE A 349 -9.74 -14.61 -6.31
CA ILE A 349 -9.46 -13.18 -6.56
C ILE A 349 -9.57 -12.78 -8.04
N GLU A 350 -9.34 -13.73 -8.96
CA GLU A 350 -9.48 -13.52 -10.41
C GLU A 350 -10.95 -13.52 -10.86
N ASN A 351 -11.81 -14.29 -10.20
CA ASN A 351 -13.20 -14.50 -10.61
C ASN A 351 -14.21 -13.62 -9.88
N PHE A 352 -13.77 -12.51 -9.27
CA PHE A 352 -14.70 -11.55 -8.68
C PHE A 352 -15.63 -10.93 -9.74
N PRO A 353 -16.96 -11.04 -9.59
CA PRO A 353 -17.87 -10.64 -10.65
C PRO A 353 -18.03 -9.11 -10.72
N CYS A 354 -18.23 -8.61 -11.94
CA CYS A 354 -18.66 -7.24 -12.19
C CYS A 354 -20.15 -7.09 -11.80
N GLN A 355 -20.48 -6.13 -10.94
CA GLN A 355 -21.84 -5.77 -10.58
C GLN A 355 -22.47 -4.95 -11.71
N SER A 356 -23.54 -5.47 -12.31
CA SER A 356 -24.29 -4.75 -13.35
C SER A 356 -25.03 -3.54 -12.76
N LYS A 357 -25.18 -2.47 -13.56
CA LYS A 357 -25.95 -1.27 -13.18
C LYS A 357 -27.40 -1.56 -12.81
N SER A 358 -27.97 -2.71 -13.21
CA SER A 358 -29.36 -3.09 -12.92
C SER A 358 -29.60 -3.52 -11.46
N ALA A 359 -28.55 -3.74 -10.68
CA ALA A 359 -28.64 -4.08 -9.26
C ALA A 359 -28.61 -2.85 -8.32
N ILE A 360 -28.60 -1.64 -8.89
CA ILE A 360 -28.67 -0.35 -8.18
C ILE A 360 -30.04 0.24 -8.48
N LYS A 361 -31.09 -0.34 -7.89
CA LYS A 361 -32.41 0.27 -7.77
C LYS A 361 -32.81 0.28 -6.32
#